data_AF-A0A538H887-F1
#
_entry.id   AF-A0A538H887-F1
#
_cell.length_a   1.000
_cell.length_b   1.000
_cell.length_c   1.000
_cell.angle_alpha   90.00
_cell.angle_beta   90.00
_cell.angle_gamma   90.00
#
_symmetry.space_group_name_H-M   'P 1'
#
loop_
_entity.id
_entity.type
_entity.pdbx_description
1 polymer ?
#
loop_
_entity_poly.entity_id
_entity_poly.type
_entity_poly.pdbx_seq_one_letter_code
_entity_poly.pdbx_strand_id
1 'polypeptide(L)'
;WCAGGGLLDSRIVPPIPLVDVKAQYDPLLPRLREAIEGVLTSGEFILGPNVAAFEREAAKYLGVEESIGVANGTDALVLVMDALGIGAGD
;
A
#
# COMPACT_ATOMS: atom_id res chain seq x y z
N TRP A 1 36.08 27.49 -6.71
CA TRP A 1 36.46 26.49 -7.73
C TRP A 1 35.20 25.71 -8.07
N CYS A 2 34.40 25.99 -9.10
CA CYS A 2 34.46 26.94 -10.20
C CYS A 2 33.12 27.68 -10.29
N ALA A 3 33.17 28.98 -10.60
CA ALA A 3 32.03 29.73 -11.07
C ALA A 3 31.66 29.21 -12.47
N GLY A 4 30.57 28.45 -12.57
CA GLY A 4 30.03 27.91 -13.80
C GLY A 4 28.53 27.73 -13.62
N GLY A 5 27.80 28.83 -13.70
CA GLY A 5 26.34 28.87 -13.63
C GLY A 5 25.72 28.20 -14.86
N GLY A 6 25.78 26.88 -14.92
CA GLY A 6 24.85 26.08 -15.70
C GLY A 6 23.61 25.89 -14.85
N LEU A 7 22.66 26.84 -14.92
CA LEU A 7 21.30 26.55 -14.49
C LEU A 7 20.88 25.31 -15.30
N LEU A 8 20.57 24.20 -14.63
CA LEU A 8 20.06 23.01 -15.30
C LEU A 8 18.78 23.44 -16.04
N ASP A 9 18.85 23.50 -17.37
CA ASP A 9 17.70 23.81 -18.20
C ASP A 9 16.65 22.72 -17.95
N SER A 10 15.48 23.09 -17.42
CA SER A 10 14.38 22.17 -17.20
C SER A 10 13.81 21.58 -18.50
N ARG A 11 14.24 22.07 -19.67
CA ARG A 11 14.00 21.46 -20.98
C ARG A 11 14.92 20.29 -21.29
N ILE A 12 16.04 20.15 -20.55
CA ILE A 12 17.07 19.11 -20.75
C ILE A 12 16.92 17.97 -19.74
N VAL A 13 16.37 18.24 -18.55
CA VAL A 13 16.16 17.22 -17.51
C VAL A 13 14.66 16.95 -17.35
N PRO A 14 14.19 15.70 -17.54
CA PRO A 14 12.79 15.36 -17.26
C PRO A 14 12.46 15.66 -15.79
N PRO A 15 11.23 16.13 -15.49
CA PRO A 15 10.85 16.48 -14.13
C PRO A 15 10.98 15.27 -13.21
N ILE A 16 11.63 15.45 -12.05
CA ILE A 16 11.77 14.40 -11.05
C ILE A 16 10.41 14.25 -10.35
N PRO A 17 9.71 13.11 -10.50
CA PRO A 17 8.43 12.92 -9.83
C PRO A 17 8.65 12.81 -8.31
N LEU A 18 7.70 13.35 -7.53
CA LEU A 18 7.70 13.20 -6.08
C LEU A 18 7.64 11.71 -5.68
N VAL A 19 6.83 10.93 -6.40
CA VAL A 19 6.73 9.47 -6.28
C VAL A 19 6.50 8.87 -7.66
N ASP A 20 7.40 7.98 -8.09
CA ASP A 20 7.21 7.15 -9.28
C ASP A 20 6.71 5.76 -8.88
N VAL A 21 5.39 5.63 -8.77
CA VAL A 21 4.75 4.35 -8.40
C VAL A 21 4.96 3.29 -9.48
N LYS A 22 5.05 3.70 -10.75
CA LYS A 22 5.26 2.78 -11.88
C LYS A 22 6.63 2.13 -11.79
N ALA A 23 7.68 2.91 -11.55
CA ALA A 23 9.02 2.37 -11.34
C ALA A 23 9.09 1.37 -10.17
N GLN A 24 8.23 1.53 -9.15
CA GLN A 24 8.17 0.61 -8.01
C GLN A 24 7.48 -0.72 -8.36
N TYR A 25 6.34 -0.71 -9.06
CA TYR A 25 5.61 -1.95 -9.37
C TYR A 25 6.03 -2.64 -10.67
N ASP A 26 6.70 -1.94 -11.60
CA ASP A 26 7.11 -2.50 -12.90
C ASP A 26 7.87 -3.84 -12.75
N PRO A 27 8.84 -3.98 -11.83
CA PRO A 27 9.52 -5.25 -11.58
C PRO A 27 8.61 -6.34 -10.99
N LEU A 28 7.51 -5.95 -10.34
CA LEU A 28 6.57 -6.84 -9.65
C LEU A 28 5.42 -7.29 -10.56
N LEU A 29 5.21 -6.64 -11.71
CA LEU A 29 4.08 -6.90 -12.62
C LEU A 29 3.88 -8.37 -12.99
N PRO A 30 4.92 -9.17 -13.31
CA PRO A 30 4.73 -10.58 -13.64
C PRO A 30 4.04 -11.34 -12.49
N ARG A 31 4.50 -11.13 -11.25
CA ARG A 31 3.95 -11.78 -10.06
C ARG A 31 2.57 -11.26 -9.71
N LEU A 32 2.33 -9.96 -9.88
CA LEU A 32 1.00 -9.37 -9.65
C LEU A 32 -0.04 -9.93 -10.62
N ARG A 33 0.33 -10.11 -11.90
CA ARG A 33 -0.56 -10.70 -12.90
C ARG A 33 -0.95 -12.13 -12.56
N GLU A 34 0.01 -12.94 -12.16
CA GLU A 34 -0.23 -14.32 -11.71
C GLU A 34 -1.19 -14.36 -10.51
N ALA A 35 -0.95 -13.52 -9.50
CA ALA A 35 -1.83 -13.44 -8.34
C ALA A 35 -3.26 -13.00 -8.70
N ILE A 36 -3.40 -11.99 -9.58
CA ILE A 36 -4.71 -11.51 -10.05
C ILE A 36 -5.45 -12.60 -10.84
N GLU A 37 -4.75 -13.32 -11.73
CA GLU A 37 -5.32 -14.44 -12.49
C GLU A 37 -5.82 -15.55 -11.56
N GLY A 38 -5.08 -15.83 -10.48
CA GLY A 38 -5.50 -16.73 -9.42
C GLY A 38 -6.84 -16.33 -8.78
N VAL A 39 -7.01 -15.05 -8.43
CA VAL A 39 -8.28 -14.54 -7.86
C VAL A 39 -9.43 -14.63 -8.87
N LEU A 40 -9.18 -14.25 -10.13
CA LEU A 40 -10.20 -14.31 -11.18
C LEU A 40 -10.65 -15.75 -11.45
N THR A 41 -9.73 -16.70 -11.37
CA THR A 41 -10.01 -18.13 -11.58
C THR A 41 -10.76 -18.74 -10.40
N SER A 42 -10.46 -18.33 -9.16
CA SER A 42 -11.16 -18.84 -7.97
C SER A 42 -12.57 -18.25 -7.81
N GLY A 43 -12.79 -17.01 -8.27
CA GLY A 43 -14.05 -16.29 -8.07
C GLY A 43 -14.26 -15.78 -6.63
N GLU A 44 -13.24 -15.88 -5.77
CA GLU A 44 -13.31 -15.50 -4.36
C GLU A 44 -12.82 -14.06 -4.16
N PHE A 45 -13.72 -13.10 -4.33
CA PHE A 45 -13.37 -11.67 -4.33
C PHE A 45 -13.42 -10.98 -2.95
N ILE A 46 -14.22 -11.50 -2.01
CA ILE A 46 -14.49 -10.85 -0.73
C ILE A 46 -14.24 -11.85 0.39
N LEU A 47 -13.47 -11.44 1.40
CA LEU A 47 -13.11 -12.26 2.58
C LEU A 47 -12.56 -13.65 2.22
N GLY A 48 -11.85 -13.73 1.09
CA GLY A 48 -11.25 -14.96 0.59
C GLY A 48 -9.91 -15.31 1.22
N PRO A 49 -9.26 -16.40 0.78
CA PRO A 49 -8.03 -16.90 1.37
C PRO A 49 -6.86 -15.91 1.32
N ASN A 50 -6.83 -15.03 0.31
CA ASN A 50 -5.81 -14.00 0.18
C ASN A 50 -5.87 -12.94 1.30
N VAL A 51 -7.07 -12.60 1.79
CA VAL A 51 -7.25 -11.66 2.91
C VAL A 51 -6.71 -12.29 4.19
N ALA A 52 -7.12 -13.52 4.49
CA ALA A 52 -6.67 -14.24 5.67
C ALA A 52 -5.14 -14.50 5.65
N ALA A 53 -4.56 -14.75 4.48
CA ALA A 53 -3.11 -14.87 4.32
C ALA A 53 -2.40 -13.54 4.62
N PHE A 54 -2.88 -12.44 4.03
CA PHE A 54 -2.34 -11.11 4.27
C PHE A 54 -2.41 -10.72 5.75
N GLU A 55 -3.52 -10.96 6.43
CA GLU A 55 -3.68 -10.66 7.86
C GLU A 55 -2.68 -11.41 8.74
N ARG A 56 -2.42 -12.70 8.46
CA ARG A 56 -1.39 -13.47 9.17
C ARG A 56 0.02 -12.94 8.90
N GLU A 57 0.30 -12.60 7.64
CA GLU A 57 1.60 -12.06 7.23
C GLU A 57 1.85 -10.67 7.83
N ALA A 58 0.83 -9.82 7.86
CA ALA A 58 0.86 -8.49 8.45
C ALA A 58 1.04 -8.55 9.97
N ALA A 59 0.29 -9.40 10.67
CA ALA A 59 0.46 -9.62 12.11
C ALA A 59 1.90 -10.03 12.45
N LYS A 60 2.44 -11.01 11.69
CA LYS A 60 3.83 -11.46 11.82
C LYS A 60 4.83 -10.34 11.52
N TYR A 61 4.60 -9.56 10.47
CA TYR A 61 5.49 -8.46 10.09
C TYR A 61 5.54 -7.34 11.13
N LEU A 62 4.38 -7.00 11.71
CA LEU A 62 4.23 -5.96 12.72
C LEU A 62 4.62 -6.43 14.14
N GLY A 63 4.75 -7.74 14.35
CA GLY A 63 5.06 -8.31 15.67
C GLY A 63 3.88 -8.26 16.64
N VAL A 64 2.65 -8.34 16.13
CA VAL A 64 1.41 -8.35 16.92
C VAL A 64 0.72 -9.72 16.80
N GLU A 65 -0.21 -10.01 17.71
CA GLU A 65 -0.94 -11.28 17.73
C GLU A 65 -1.90 -11.40 16.54
N GLU A 66 -2.67 -10.34 16.27
CA GLU A 66 -3.72 -10.32 15.26
C GLU A 66 -3.63 -9.06 14.40
N SER A 67 -4.07 -9.16 13.15
CA SER A 67 -4.31 -7.99 12.30
C SER A 67 -5.59 -8.19 11.48
N ILE A 68 -6.30 -7.09 11.22
CA ILE A 68 -7.59 -7.11 10.53
C ILE A 68 -7.50 -6.20 9.31
N GLY A 69 -7.76 -6.76 8.14
CA GLY A 69 -7.82 -6.03 6.88
C GLY A 69 -9.13 -5.24 6.77
N VAL A 70 -9.01 -3.93 6.52
CA VAL A 70 -10.14 -3.03 6.30
C VAL A 70 -9.95 -2.24 5.01
N ALA A 71 -10.97 -1.51 4.56
CA ALA A 71 -10.94 -0.88 3.24
C ALA A 71 -9.90 0.25 3.13
N ASN A 72 -9.66 1.01 4.21
CA ASN A 72 -8.69 2.12 4.23
C ASN A 72 -8.25 2.47 5.66
N GLY A 73 -7.29 3.39 5.79
CA GLY A 73 -6.74 3.82 7.08
C GLY A 73 -7.70 4.62 7.97
N THR A 74 -8.62 5.39 7.38
CA THR A 74 -9.64 6.11 8.15
C THR A 74 -10.62 5.12 8.78
N ASP A 75 -11.07 4.11 8.03
CA ASP A 75 -11.94 3.06 8.56
C ASP A 75 -11.24 2.32 9.70
N ALA A 76 -9.93 2.03 9.57
CA ALA A 76 -9.16 1.39 10.64
C ALA A 76 -9.22 2.20 11.94
N LEU A 77 -9.04 3.52 11.87
CA LEU A 77 -9.10 4.40 13.05
C LEU A 77 -10.51 4.47 13.62
N VAL A 78 -11.52 4.64 12.76
CA VAL A 78 -12.92 4.73 13.20
C VAL A 78 -13.36 3.45 13.90
N LEU A 79 -13.05 2.28 13.33
CA LEU A 79 -13.40 0.98 13.91
C LEU A 79 -12.71 0.75 15.25
N VAL A 80 -11.44 1.16 15.40
CA VAL A 80 -10.73 1.04 16.68
C VAL A 80 -11.31 1.98 17.74
N MET A 81 -11.65 3.23 17.37
CA MET A 81 -12.29 4.17 18.30
C MET A 81 -13.65 3.63 18.76
N ASP A 82 -14.48 3.15 17.83
CA ASP A 82 -15.78 2.54 18.14
C ASP A 82 -15.64 1.30 19.03
N ALA A 83 -14.71 0.39 18.71
CA ALA A 83 -14.46 -0.83 19.48
C ALA A 83 -13.96 -0.54 20.91
N LEU A 84 -13.21 0.55 21.10
CA LEU A 84 -12.75 1.02 22.41
C LEU A 84 -13.81 1.85 23.15
N GLY A 85 -14.94 2.16 22.51
CA GLY A 85 -16.01 3.00 23.07
C GLY A 85 -15.66 4.50 23.15
N ILE A 86 -14.69 4.96 22.35
CA ILE A 86 -14.25 6.36 22.31
C ILE A 86 -15.26 7.20 21.51
N GLY A 87 -15.69 8.33 22.08
CA GLY A 87 -16.68 9.21 21.52
C GLY A 87 -16.60 10.66 22.01
N ALA A 88 -17.72 11.37 21.93
CA ALA A 88 -17.76 12.79 22.28
C ALA A 88 -17.60 12.99 23.79
N GLY A 89 -16.55 13.71 24.19
CA GLY A 89 -16.25 14.02 25.60
C GLY A 89 -15.16 13.16 26.23
N ASP A 90 -14.58 12.23 25.48
CA ASP A 90 -13.31 11.56 25.79
C ASP A 90 -12.08 12.42 25.43
#